data_AF-A0A5C6V2I0-F1
#
_entry.id   AF-A0A5C6V2I0-F1
#
_cell.length_a   1.000
_cell.length_b   1.000
_cell.length_c   1.000
_cell.angle_alpha   90.00
_cell.angle_beta   90.00
_cell.angle_gamma   90.00
#
_symmetry.space_group_name_H-M   'P 1'
#
loop_
_entity.id
_entity.type
_entity.pdbx_description
1 polymer ?
#
loop_
_entity_poly.entity_id
_entity_poly.type
_entity_poly.pdbx_seq_one_letter_code
_entity_poly.pdbx_strand_id
1 'polypeptide(L)'
;MTRASRQAAASGRCAREVEHAAERGELAEHAAGSAAVHAYGRRFCHPPAGFTLIELLVTLAILGVLACMTVPVAQIMRQREREQELRQALHEIRYAIDAYKAASKEGRVDVEAGATGYPPKLELLVDGVQDKTDPKGHKLYFLRRIPRDPMNNDPDLTDAATWGKRCYASEADDPQEGDDVYDVYTTSKAVGLNGIPYRSW
;
A
#
# COMPACT_ATOMS: atom_id res chain seq x y z
N MET A 1 63.29 13.67 4.30
CA MET A 1 62.86 14.96 4.88
C MET A 1 61.40 14.79 5.29
N THR A 2 61.17 14.30 6.52
CA THR A 2 60.59 15.00 7.69
C THR A 2 59.04 14.98 7.63
N ARG A 3 58.36 14.04 8.35
CA ARG A 3 57.76 14.20 9.71
C ARG A 3 56.73 15.35 9.75
N ALA A 4 55.56 15.32 10.40
CA ALA A 4 54.90 14.45 11.37
C ALA A 4 53.44 15.01 11.50
N SER A 5 52.38 14.22 11.62
CA SER A 5 51.75 13.75 12.87
C SER A 5 50.83 14.75 13.62
N ARG A 6 49.63 14.25 13.98
CA ARG A 6 48.85 14.48 15.23
C ARG A 6 48.09 15.81 15.39
N GLN A 7 47.03 15.96 16.20
CA GLN A 7 46.06 15.11 16.91
C GLN A 7 45.10 16.08 17.66
N ALA A 8 43.93 15.58 18.06
CA ALA A 8 42.85 16.24 18.80
C ALA A 8 43.24 17.03 20.08
N ALA A 9 42.38 17.96 20.51
CA ALA A 9 42.01 18.15 21.94
C ALA A 9 40.80 19.09 22.12
N ALA A 10 39.94 18.69 23.06
CA ALA A 10 38.84 19.44 23.65
C ALA A 10 39.31 20.39 24.77
N SER A 11 38.40 21.25 25.24
CA SER A 11 38.27 21.82 26.61
C SER A 11 38.14 23.34 26.64
N GLY A 12 37.20 23.86 27.44
CA GLY A 12 37.31 25.22 27.99
C GLY A 12 36.02 25.93 28.35
N ARG A 13 35.39 25.54 29.47
CA ARG A 13 34.46 26.38 30.25
C ARG A 13 35.12 27.72 30.65
N CYS A 14 34.38 28.83 30.71
CA CYS A 14 34.34 29.68 31.92
C CYS A 14 33.26 30.77 31.86
N ALA A 15 32.64 30.99 33.01
CA ALA A 15 31.51 31.87 33.30
C ALA A 15 31.84 33.37 33.33
N ARG A 16 30.80 34.22 33.30
CA ARG A 16 30.68 35.36 34.22
C ARG A 16 29.26 35.95 34.27
N GLU A 17 28.74 35.97 35.49
CA GLU A 17 27.60 36.74 36.02
C GLU A 17 27.92 38.24 36.16
N VAL A 18 26.90 38.97 36.67
CA VAL A 18 26.88 40.29 37.37
C VAL A 18 26.29 41.41 36.49
N GLU A 19 25.00 41.76 36.56
CA GLU A 19 24.18 42.41 37.64
C GLU A 19 24.26 43.96 37.62
N HIS A 20 23.09 44.63 37.49
CA HIS A 20 22.79 46.03 37.88
C HIS A 20 21.24 46.16 37.86
N ALA A 21 20.56 46.06 39.02
CA ALA A 21 20.19 47.14 39.96
C ALA A 21 19.17 48.15 39.37
N ALA A 22 17.90 48.13 39.81
CA ALA A 22 17.32 49.01 40.87
C ALA A 22 16.90 50.39 40.32
N GLU A 23 15.80 51.09 40.62
CA GLU A 23 14.73 51.05 41.64
C GLU A 23 13.76 52.23 41.31
N ARG A 24 12.47 52.14 41.68
CA ARG A 24 11.71 53.11 42.51
C ARG A 24 10.20 53.11 42.23
N GLY A 25 9.42 52.97 43.31
CA GLY A 25 8.06 53.52 43.39
C GLY A 25 7.03 52.78 44.26
N GLU A 26 7.28 52.62 45.57
CA GLU A 26 6.22 52.48 46.60
C GLU A 26 5.31 53.73 46.60
N LEU A 27 4.01 53.68 46.90
CA LEU A 27 3.45 53.58 48.26
C LEU A 27 1.91 53.40 48.25
N ALA A 28 1.42 52.88 49.38
CA ALA A 28 0.10 53.14 50.01
C ALA A 28 -0.95 52.02 50.00
N GLU A 29 -0.66 51.03 50.83
CA GLU A 29 -1.50 50.34 51.83
C GLU A 29 -2.86 51.00 52.21
N HIS A 30 -3.94 50.19 52.21
CA HIS A 30 -5.13 50.38 53.04
C HIS A 30 -5.67 49.02 53.54
N ALA A 31 -5.36 48.77 54.82
CA ALA A 31 -6.17 48.16 55.88
C ALA A 31 -7.20 47.05 55.57
N ALA A 32 -6.84 45.84 56.02
CA ALA A 32 -7.61 44.95 56.92
C ALA A 32 -9.15 44.85 56.75
N GLY A 33 -9.57 43.71 56.18
CA GLY A 33 -10.94 43.19 56.24
C GLY A 33 -10.92 41.68 56.44
N SER A 34 -11.43 41.27 57.59
CA SER A 34 -11.47 39.93 58.18
C SER A 34 -12.08 38.81 57.32
N ALA A 35 -11.51 37.61 57.53
CA ALA A 35 -12.14 36.29 57.56
C ALA A 35 -12.52 35.56 56.24
N ALA A 36 -12.23 34.25 56.30
CA ALA A 36 -12.81 33.14 55.53
C ALA A 36 -12.09 32.70 54.24
N VAL A 37 -10.81 32.35 54.38
CA VAL A 37 -10.19 31.30 53.56
C VAL A 37 -10.72 29.94 54.06
N HIS A 38 -11.89 29.51 53.61
CA HIS A 38 -12.39 28.15 53.89
C HIS A 38 -13.35 27.65 52.80
N ALA A 39 -12.78 27.09 51.73
CA ALA A 39 -13.34 25.95 51.00
C ALA A 39 -12.35 25.54 49.91
N TYR A 40 -11.28 24.84 50.31
CA TYR A 40 -10.63 23.92 49.38
C TYR A 40 -11.70 22.92 48.91
N GLY A 41 -12.08 23.04 47.64
CA GLY A 41 -12.90 22.06 46.96
C GLY A 41 -12.34 20.67 47.23
N ARG A 42 -13.20 19.80 47.76
CA ARG A 42 -12.87 18.44 48.16
C ARG A 42 -12.16 17.73 47.00
N ARG A 43 -10.85 17.52 47.13
CA ARG A 43 -10.18 16.45 46.40
C ARG A 43 -10.81 15.17 46.91
N PHE A 44 -11.56 14.47 46.05
CA PHE A 44 -11.95 13.10 46.32
C PHE A 44 -10.68 12.24 46.30
N CYS A 45 -9.93 12.25 47.39
CA CYS A 45 -8.98 11.19 47.70
C CYS A 45 -9.81 9.96 48.07
N HIS A 46 -10.32 9.28 47.04
CA HIS A 46 -10.84 7.93 47.20
C HIS A 46 -9.67 7.05 47.66
N PRO A 47 -9.82 6.25 48.73
CA PRO A 47 -8.84 5.22 49.03
C PRO A 47 -8.67 4.32 47.80
N PRO A 48 -7.48 3.74 47.55
CA PRO A 48 -7.30 2.82 46.42
C PRO A 48 -8.27 1.65 46.59
N ALA A 49 -9.37 1.68 45.85
CA ALA A 49 -10.32 0.59 45.78
C ALA A 49 -9.69 -0.52 44.94
N GLY A 50 -9.63 -1.73 45.48
CA GLY A 50 -9.29 -2.91 44.69
C GLY A 50 -10.39 -3.23 43.69
N PHE A 51 -10.03 -3.77 42.52
CA PHE A 51 -11.00 -4.23 41.53
C PHE A 51 -11.86 -5.36 42.10
N THR A 52 -13.17 -5.29 41.90
CA THR A 52 -14.07 -6.40 42.25
C THR A 52 -14.07 -7.46 41.15
N LEU A 53 -14.40 -8.72 41.50
CA LEU A 53 -14.59 -9.79 40.50
C LEU A 53 -15.66 -9.41 39.46
N ILE A 54 -16.72 -8.73 39.88
CA ILE A 54 -17.81 -8.29 38.99
C ILE A 54 -17.28 -7.25 37.99
N GLU A 55 -16.46 -6.30 38.41
CA GLU A 55 -15.87 -5.28 37.53
C GLU A 55 -14.93 -5.91 36.49
N LEU A 56 -14.12 -6.89 36.89
CA LEU A 56 -13.29 -7.64 35.93
C LEU A 56 -14.14 -8.46 34.94
N LEU A 57 -15.25 -9.06 35.38
CA LEU A 57 -16.15 -9.77 34.48
C LEU A 57 -16.84 -8.84 33.47
N VAL A 58 -17.32 -7.67 33.92
CA VAL A 58 -17.97 -6.68 33.05
C VAL A 58 -16.97 -6.12 32.04
N THR A 59 -15.76 -5.76 32.46
CA THR A 59 -14.73 -5.24 31.56
C THR A 59 -14.28 -6.27 30.52
N LEU A 60 -14.04 -7.52 30.92
CA LEU A 60 -13.73 -8.61 29.99
C LEU A 60 -14.87 -8.89 29.02
N ALA A 61 -16.13 -8.81 29.49
CA ALA A 61 -17.29 -8.96 28.62
C ALA A 61 -17.35 -7.86 27.54
N ILE A 62 -17.15 -6.60 27.93
CA ILE A 62 -17.11 -5.47 26.98
C ILE A 62 -15.95 -5.64 25.99
N LEU A 63 -14.76 -5.99 26.47
CA LEU A 63 -13.60 -6.25 25.61
C LEU A 63 -13.85 -7.38 24.62
N GLY A 64 -14.51 -8.46 25.05
CA GLY A 64 -14.90 -9.57 24.18
C GLY A 64 -15.83 -9.12 23.05
N VAL A 65 -16.85 -8.32 23.36
CA VAL A 65 -17.79 -7.79 22.36
C VAL A 65 -17.07 -6.89 21.34
N LEU A 66 -16.21 -5.98 21.80
CA LEU A 66 -15.44 -5.09 20.93
C LEU A 66 -14.49 -5.86 20.01
N ALA A 67 -13.84 -6.90 20.53
CA ALA A 67 -12.96 -7.75 19.74
C ALA A 67 -13.71 -8.45 18.60
N CYS A 68 -14.91 -8.98 18.85
CA CYS A 68 -15.73 -9.63 17.83
C CYS A 68 -16.14 -8.68 16.69
N MET A 69 -16.44 -7.41 16.98
CA MET A 69 -16.83 -6.42 15.97
C MET A 69 -15.69 -5.98 15.05
N THR A 70 -14.43 -6.19 15.46
CA THR A 70 -13.25 -5.71 14.71
C THR A 70 -12.90 -6.57 13.49
N VAL A 71 -13.17 -7.88 13.55
CA VAL A 71 -12.84 -8.86 12.48
C VAL A 71 -13.44 -8.53 11.10
N PRO A 72 -14.75 -8.25 10.95
CA PRO A 72 -15.35 -8.00 9.63
C PRO A 72 -14.78 -6.76 8.94
N VAL A 73 -14.39 -5.73 9.69
CA VAL A 73 -13.77 -4.52 9.13
C VAL A 73 -12.43 -4.86 8.46
N ALA A 74 -11.60 -5.66 9.14
CA ALA A 74 -10.31 -6.09 8.59
C ALA A 74 -10.47 -6.96 7.33
N GLN A 75 -11.50 -7.81 7.28
CA GLN A 75 -11.79 -8.62 6.09
C GLN A 75 -12.16 -7.76 4.87
N ILE A 76 -13.01 -6.75 5.06
CA ILE A 76 -13.39 -5.83 3.98
C ILE A 76 -12.18 -5.03 3.48
N MET A 77 -11.30 -4.58 4.38
CA MET A 77 -10.08 -3.87 3.98
C MET A 77 -9.17 -4.74 3.12
N ARG A 78 -8.92 -5.98 3.52
CA ARG A 78 -8.14 -6.94 2.70
C ARG A 78 -8.79 -7.22 1.35
N GLN A 79 -10.12 -7.34 1.32
CA GLN A 79 -10.83 -7.51 0.06
C GLN A 79 -10.65 -6.31 -0.87
N ARG A 80 -10.78 -5.08 -0.35
CA ARG A 80 -10.56 -3.85 -1.14
C ARG A 80 -9.14 -3.76 -1.69
N GLU A 81 -8.14 -4.10 -0.88
CA GLU A 81 -6.74 -4.14 -1.29
C GLU A 81 -6.55 -5.11 -2.47
N ARG A 82 -7.02 -6.36 -2.34
CA ARG A 82 -6.98 -7.35 -3.42
C ARG A 82 -7.72 -6.91 -4.67
N GLU A 83 -8.86 -6.22 -4.53
CA GLU A 83 -9.61 -5.68 -5.67
C GLU A 83 -8.85 -4.55 -6.38
N GLN A 84 -8.14 -3.71 -5.62
CA GLN A 84 -7.31 -2.64 -6.20
C GLN A 84 -6.11 -3.23 -6.95
N GLU A 85 -5.43 -4.20 -6.33
CA GLU A 85 -4.34 -4.95 -6.96
C GLU A 85 -4.82 -5.65 -8.24
N LEU A 86 -6.01 -6.28 -8.21
CA LEU A 86 -6.59 -6.95 -9.37
C LEU A 86 -6.82 -5.96 -10.52
N ARG A 87 -7.46 -4.83 -10.26
CA ARG A 87 -7.72 -3.80 -11.28
C ARG A 87 -6.42 -3.24 -11.85
N GLN A 88 -5.42 -3.01 -10.99
CA GLN A 88 -4.11 -2.52 -11.43
C GLN A 88 -3.40 -3.54 -12.32
N ALA A 89 -3.39 -4.82 -11.92
CA ALA A 89 -2.78 -5.91 -12.70
C ALA A 89 -3.48 -6.11 -14.05
N LEU A 90 -4.82 -6.12 -14.08
CA LEU A 90 -5.59 -6.21 -15.33
C LEU A 90 -5.26 -5.04 -16.27
N HIS A 91 -5.21 -3.81 -15.74
CA HIS A 91 -4.88 -2.64 -16.54
C HIS A 91 -3.45 -2.71 -17.09
N GLU A 92 -2.48 -3.11 -16.27
CA GLU A 92 -1.07 -3.25 -16.67
C GLU A 92 -0.91 -4.28 -17.80
N ILE A 93 -1.53 -5.46 -17.68
CA ILE A 93 -1.43 -6.52 -18.69
C ILE A 93 -2.17 -6.11 -19.98
N ARG A 94 -3.41 -5.61 -19.88
CA ARG A 94 -4.20 -5.18 -21.06
C ARG A 94 -3.48 -4.06 -21.83
N TYR A 95 -2.92 -3.08 -21.12
CA TYR A 95 -2.12 -2.02 -21.73
C TYR A 95 -0.90 -2.58 -22.48
N ALA A 96 -0.21 -3.56 -21.92
CA ALA A 96 0.94 -4.19 -22.58
C ALA A 96 0.54 -5.01 -23.82
N ILE A 97 -0.61 -5.71 -23.77
CA ILE A 97 -1.18 -6.42 -24.93
C ILE A 97 -1.51 -5.42 -26.05
N ASP A 98 -2.15 -4.29 -25.72
CA ASP A 98 -2.48 -3.25 -26.68
C ASP A 98 -1.21 -2.60 -27.27
N ALA A 99 -0.18 -2.38 -26.45
CA ALA A 99 1.11 -1.87 -26.91
C ALA A 99 1.81 -2.86 -27.86
N TYR A 100 1.73 -4.17 -27.59
CA TYR A 100 2.22 -5.20 -28.51
C TYR A 100 1.47 -5.14 -29.85
N LYS A 101 0.13 -5.04 -29.81
CA LYS A 101 -0.69 -4.93 -31.02
C LYS A 101 -0.37 -3.67 -31.82
N ALA A 102 -0.08 -2.55 -31.16
CA ALA A 102 0.36 -1.32 -31.82
C ALA A 102 1.72 -1.52 -32.51
N ALA A 103 2.71 -2.11 -31.82
CA ALA A 103 4.02 -2.40 -32.41
C ALA A 103 3.95 -3.40 -33.58
N SER A 104 3.03 -4.37 -33.52
CA SER A 104 2.72 -5.26 -34.64
C SER A 104 2.16 -4.49 -35.85
N LYS A 105 1.20 -3.57 -35.64
CA LYS A 105 0.64 -2.73 -36.71
C LYS A 105 1.69 -1.81 -37.34
N GLU A 106 2.66 -1.35 -36.56
CA GLU A 106 3.80 -0.55 -37.03
C GLU A 106 4.86 -1.39 -37.78
N GLY A 107 4.72 -2.71 -37.83
CA GLY A 107 5.69 -3.61 -38.47
C GLY A 107 7.00 -3.78 -37.69
N ARG A 108 7.01 -3.39 -36.41
CA ARG A 108 8.18 -3.52 -35.53
C ARG A 108 8.36 -4.92 -35.00
N VAL A 109 7.28 -5.67 -34.90
CA VAL A 109 7.24 -7.05 -34.40
C VAL A 109 7.07 -8.01 -35.57
N ASP A 110 7.76 -9.14 -35.54
CA ASP A 110 7.52 -10.20 -36.52
C ASP A 110 6.19 -10.88 -36.24
N VAL A 111 5.26 -10.77 -37.19
CA VAL A 111 3.93 -11.37 -37.09
C VAL A 111 3.73 -12.26 -38.30
N GLU A 112 3.38 -13.51 -38.03
CA GLU A 112 3.11 -14.49 -39.09
C GLU A 112 1.98 -14.00 -40.00
N ALA A 113 2.11 -14.29 -41.30
CA ALA A 113 1.12 -13.88 -42.28
C ALA A 113 -0.26 -14.50 -41.94
N GLY A 114 -1.25 -13.65 -41.67
CA GLY A 114 -2.60 -14.07 -41.30
C GLY A 114 -2.86 -14.11 -39.78
N ALA A 115 -1.84 -13.91 -38.94
CA ALA A 115 -2.05 -13.75 -37.51
C ALA A 115 -2.72 -12.41 -37.19
N THR A 116 -3.42 -12.37 -36.05
CA THR A 116 -4.18 -11.18 -35.63
C THR A 116 -3.28 -10.01 -35.23
N GLY A 117 -2.01 -10.27 -34.90
CA GLY A 117 -1.06 -9.30 -34.36
C GLY A 117 -1.12 -9.11 -32.84
N TYR A 118 -1.91 -9.93 -32.13
CA TYR A 118 -1.84 -10.07 -30.67
C TYR A 118 -0.72 -11.04 -30.27
N PRO A 119 -0.19 -10.94 -29.04
CA PRO A 119 0.87 -11.85 -28.60
C PRO A 119 0.31 -13.28 -28.49
N PRO A 120 1.04 -14.32 -28.95
CA PRO A 120 0.62 -15.72 -28.83
C PRO A 120 0.58 -16.19 -27.37
N LYS A 121 1.41 -15.58 -26.51
CA LYS A 121 1.56 -15.92 -25.08
C LYS A 121 1.92 -14.69 -24.25
N LEU A 122 1.53 -14.67 -22.98
CA LEU A 122 1.81 -13.55 -22.07
C LEU A 122 3.30 -13.40 -21.76
N GLU A 123 4.03 -14.51 -21.70
CA GLU A 123 5.48 -14.55 -21.43
C GLU A 123 6.28 -13.72 -22.44
N LEU A 124 5.79 -13.65 -23.69
CA LEU A 124 6.42 -12.87 -24.75
C LEU A 124 6.50 -11.37 -24.44
N LEU A 125 5.56 -10.85 -23.63
CA LEU A 125 5.56 -9.45 -23.20
C LEU A 125 6.75 -9.10 -22.29
N VAL A 126 7.30 -10.10 -21.59
CA VAL A 126 8.46 -9.96 -20.69
C VAL A 126 9.75 -10.45 -21.34
N ASP A 127 9.71 -11.54 -22.10
CA ASP A 127 10.89 -12.08 -22.81
C ASP A 127 11.38 -11.11 -23.91
N GLY A 128 10.45 -10.29 -24.40
CA GLY A 128 10.64 -9.27 -25.41
C GLY A 128 10.81 -9.83 -26.82
N VAL A 129 10.44 -9.02 -27.81
CA VAL A 129 10.53 -9.39 -29.24
C VAL A 129 11.54 -8.50 -29.95
N GLN A 130 12.24 -9.03 -30.94
CA GLN A 130 13.18 -8.26 -31.74
C GLN A 130 12.47 -7.14 -32.52
N ASP A 131 12.98 -5.91 -32.44
CA ASP A 131 12.50 -4.80 -33.25
C ASP A 131 13.02 -4.92 -34.69
N LYS A 132 12.12 -5.13 -35.66
CA LYS A 132 12.46 -5.16 -37.09
C LYS A 132 12.88 -3.81 -37.64
N THR A 133 12.47 -2.71 -37.00
CA THR A 133 12.81 -1.35 -37.46
C THR A 133 14.16 -0.89 -36.96
N ASP A 134 14.72 -1.55 -35.95
CA ASP A 134 16.05 -1.25 -35.43
C ASP A 134 17.12 -2.09 -36.13
N PRO A 135 18.06 -1.47 -36.87
CA PRO A 135 19.16 -2.18 -37.53
C PRO A 135 20.07 -2.96 -36.57
N LYS A 136 20.09 -2.59 -35.27
CA LYS A 136 20.87 -3.31 -34.24
C LYS A 136 20.11 -4.50 -33.66
N GLY A 137 18.82 -4.63 -33.95
CA GLY A 137 17.96 -5.70 -33.48
C GLY A 137 17.77 -5.71 -31.97
N HIS A 138 17.67 -4.54 -31.32
CA HIS A 138 17.32 -4.47 -29.91
C HIS A 138 15.93 -5.09 -29.67
N LYS A 139 15.74 -5.67 -28.49
CA LYS A 139 14.45 -6.24 -28.07
C LYS A 139 13.52 -5.15 -27.54
N LEU A 140 12.26 -5.23 -27.91
CA LEU A 140 11.14 -4.50 -27.34
C LEU A 140 10.52 -5.31 -26.21
N TYR A 141 10.46 -4.70 -25.04
CA TYR A 141 9.81 -5.25 -23.86
C TYR A 141 8.55 -4.45 -23.56
N PHE A 142 7.45 -5.14 -23.30
CA PHE A 142 6.14 -4.52 -23.02
C PHE A 142 5.82 -4.55 -21.52
N LEU A 143 6.31 -5.56 -20.82
CA LEU A 143 6.21 -5.70 -19.37
C LEU A 143 7.58 -5.91 -18.74
N ARG A 144 7.74 -5.45 -17.50
CA ARG A 144 8.93 -5.73 -16.68
C ARG A 144 8.84 -7.11 -16.01
N ARG A 145 7.62 -7.51 -15.68
CA ARG A 145 7.22 -8.82 -15.13
C ARG A 145 5.72 -8.98 -15.37
N ILE A 146 5.22 -10.21 -15.35
CA ILE A 146 3.78 -10.46 -15.37
C ILE A 146 3.28 -10.33 -13.93
N PRO A 147 2.35 -9.41 -13.62
CA PRO A 147 1.69 -9.40 -12.30
C PRO A 147 0.93 -10.70 -12.09
N ARG A 148 0.98 -11.28 -10.90
CA ARG A 148 0.19 -12.47 -10.53
C ARG A 148 -1.26 -12.08 -10.20
N ASP A 149 -2.22 -12.93 -10.49
CA ASP A 149 -3.62 -12.72 -10.07
C ASP A 149 -3.74 -12.74 -8.53
N PRO A 150 -4.09 -11.63 -7.86
CA PRO A 150 -4.20 -11.57 -6.40
C PRO A 150 -5.37 -12.39 -5.83
N MET A 151 -6.28 -12.87 -6.69
CA MET A 151 -7.36 -13.78 -6.30
C MET A 151 -6.93 -15.25 -6.36
N ASN A 152 -5.82 -15.56 -7.03
CA ASN A 152 -5.27 -16.91 -7.13
C ASN A 152 -4.18 -17.13 -6.06
N ASN A 153 -4.38 -18.09 -5.17
CA ASN A 153 -3.45 -18.37 -4.07
C ASN A 153 -2.57 -19.61 -4.30
N ASP A 154 -2.62 -20.23 -5.48
CA ASP A 154 -1.86 -21.46 -5.79
C ASP A 154 -0.38 -21.17 -6.06
N PRO A 155 0.53 -21.50 -5.13
CA PRO A 155 1.95 -21.14 -5.25
C PRO A 155 2.69 -21.91 -6.35
N ASP A 156 2.11 -23.00 -6.87
CA ASP A 156 2.76 -23.85 -7.86
C ASP A 156 2.57 -23.33 -9.30
N LEU A 157 1.63 -22.41 -9.50
CA LEU A 157 1.38 -21.77 -10.79
C LEU A 157 2.34 -20.60 -11.03
N THR A 158 2.83 -20.49 -12.26
CA THR A 158 3.55 -19.29 -12.73
C THR A 158 2.62 -18.09 -12.77
N ASP A 159 3.17 -16.87 -12.71
CA ASP A 159 2.39 -15.64 -12.74
C ASP A 159 1.43 -15.59 -13.94
N ALA A 160 1.88 -16.00 -15.12
CA ALA A 160 1.08 -16.07 -16.34
C ALA A 160 -0.02 -17.15 -16.32
N ALA A 161 0.22 -18.26 -15.63
CA ALA A 161 -0.74 -19.37 -15.52
C ALA A 161 -1.88 -19.06 -14.52
N THR A 162 -1.71 -18.06 -13.65
CA THR A 162 -2.78 -17.66 -12.73
C THR A 162 -3.97 -16.97 -13.42
N TRP A 163 -3.75 -16.43 -14.62
CA TRP A 163 -4.74 -15.70 -15.41
C TRP A 163 -5.46 -16.60 -16.42
N GLY A 164 -6.78 -16.41 -16.51
CA GLY A 164 -7.56 -16.87 -17.64
C GLY A 164 -7.25 -16.00 -18.86
N LYS A 165 -7.09 -16.63 -20.02
CA LYS A 165 -6.76 -15.96 -21.28
C LYS A 165 -7.93 -16.07 -22.24
N ARG A 166 -8.13 -15.01 -23.03
CA ARG A 166 -9.15 -14.94 -24.06
C ARG A 166 -8.47 -14.66 -25.39
N CYS A 167 -8.74 -15.46 -26.41
CA CYS A 167 -8.26 -15.23 -27.77
C CYS A 167 -9.17 -14.27 -28.53
N TYR A 168 -8.63 -13.64 -29.58
CA TYR A 168 -9.32 -12.66 -30.40
C TYR A 168 -10.52 -13.25 -31.16
N ALA A 169 -10.46 -14.54 -31.50
CA ALA A 169 -11.54 -15.22 -32.21
C ALA A 169 -12.74 -15.58 -31.30
N SER A 170 -12.61 -15.42 -29.98
CA SER A 170 -13.67 -15.76 -29.03
C SER A 170 -14.61 -14.59 -28.75
N GLU A 171 -15.88 -14.91 -28.45
CA GLU A 171 -16.88 -13.93 -28.06
C GLU A 171 -16.61 -13.34 -26.67
N ALA A 172 -17.24 -12.21 -26.35
CA ALA A 172 -17.00 -11.49 -25.10
C ALA A 172 -17.64 -12.17 -23.88
N ASP A 173 -18.75 -12.87 -24.08
CA ASP A 173 -19.51 -13.59 -23.06
C ASP A 173 -19.04 -15.04 -22.84
N ASP A 174 -18.37 -15.63 -23.83
CA ASP A 174 -17.73 -16.95 -23.75
C ASP A 174 -16.23 -16.88 -24.09
N PRO A 175 -15.38 -16.41 -23.15
CA PRO A 175 -13.96 -16.28 -23.38
C PRO A 175 -13.30 -17.66 -23.49
N GLN A 176 -12.62 -17.90 -24.61
CA GLN A 176 -11.90 -19.14 -24.87
C GLN A 176 -10.42 -18.86 -25.12
N GLU A 177 -9.55 -19.76 -24.64
CA GLU A 177 -8.14 -19.74 -25.00
C GLU A 177 -7.97 -20.17 -26.46
N GLY A 178 -6.93 -19.68 -27.13
CA GLY A 178 -6.68 -19.96 -28.54
C GLY A 178 -5.25 -19.61 -28.92
N ASP A 179 -5.05 -19.27 -30.20
CA ASP A 179 -3.73 -19.04 -30.78
C ASP A 179 -3.08 -17.72 -30.31
N ASP A 180 -3.87 -16.80 -29.77
CA ASP A 180 -3.42 -15.51 -29.27
C ASP A 180 -4.05 -15.13 -27.92
N VAL A 181 -3.46 -14.12 -27.29
CA VAL A 181 -3.96 -13.51 -26.07
C VAL A 181 -4.45 -12.10 -26.39
N TYR A 182 -5.77 -11.98 -26.52
CA TYR A 182 -6.46 -10.72 -26.74
C TYR A 182 -6.82 -10.02 -25.42
N ASP A 183 -7.27 -10.79 -24.43
CA ASP A 183 -7.64 -10.28 -23.12
C ASP A 183 -7.29 -11.29 -22.02
N VAL A 184 -7.23 -10.80 -20.78
CA VAL A 184 -7.00 -11.58 -19.58
C VAL A 184 -8.08 -11.30 -18.54
N TYR A 185 -8.40 -12.30 -17.74
CA TYR A 185 -9.35 -12.20 -16.64
C TYR A 185 -8.94 -13.12 -15.49
N THR A 186 -9.43 -12.83 -14.28
CA THR A 186 -9.17 -13.71 -13.13
C THR A 186 -9.95 -15.01 -13.25
N THR A 187 -9.31 -16.11 -12.84
CA THR A 187 -9.95 -17.45 -12.77
C THR A 187 -10.86 -17.60 -11.54
N SER A 188 -10.85 -16.63 -10.63
CA SER A 188 -11.67 -16.64 -9.43
C SER A 188 -13.17 -16.54 -9.73
N LYS A 189 -13.94 -17.42 -9.06
CA LYS A 189 -15.42 -17.41 -9.11
C LYS A 189 -16.05 -16.43 -8.10
N ALA A 190 -15.22 -15.70 -7.36
CA ALA A 190 -15.70 -14.75 -6.36
C ALA A 190 -16.35 -13.52 -6.99
N VAL A 191 -17.19 -12.86 -6.20
CA VAL A 191 -17.92 -11.65 -6.57
C VAL A 191 -17.33 -10.48 -5.78
N GLY A 192 -17.11 -9.37 -6.47
CA GLY A 192 -16.59 -8.15 -5.84
C GLY A 192 -17.58 -7.49 -4.90
N LEU A 193 -17.09 -6.53 -4.13
CA LEU A 193 -17.90 -5.70 -3.23
C LEU A 193 -18.98 -4.91 -3.97
N ASN A 194 -18.84 -4.73 -5.28
CA ASN A 194 -19.82 -4.10 -6.16
C ASN A 194 -20.90 -5.07 -6.68
N GLY A 195 -20.87 -6.34 -6.30
CA GLY A 195 -21.82 -7.36 -6.77
C GLY A 195 -21.52 -7.91 -8.17
N ILE A 196 -20.42 -7.49 -8.81
CA ILE A 196 -20.01 -7.97 -10.14
C ILE A 196 -18.96 -9.08 -9.97
N PRO A 197 -19.11 -10.24 -10.64
CA PRO A 197 -18.08 -11.28 -10.64
C PRO A 197 -16.72 -10.74 -11.11
N TYR A 198 -15.63 -11.11 -10.44
CA TYR A 198 -14.31 -10.57 -10.81
C TYR A 198 -13.87 -10.98 -12.21
N ARG A 199 -14.30 -12.15 -12.69
CA ARG A 199 -14.04 -12.61 -14.07
C ARG A 199 -14.63 -11.70 -15.16
N SER A 200 -15.55 -10.81 -14.80
CA SER A 200 -16.23 -9.89 -15.73
C SER A 200 -15.66 -8.46 -15.67
N TRP A 201 -14.57 -8.26 -14.94
CA TRP A 201 -13.87 -6.98 -14.83
C TRP A 201 -12.84 -6.80 -15.93
#